data_AF-A0A1F4CHY6-F1
#
_entry.id   AF-A0A1F4CHY6-F1
#
_cell.length_a   1.000
_cell.length_b   1.000
_cell.length_c   1.000
_cell.angle_alpha   90.00
_cell.angle_beta   90.00
_cell.angle_gamma   90.00
#
_symmetry.space_group_name_H-M   'P 1'
#
loop_
_entity.id
_entity.type
_entity.pdbx_description
1 polymer ?
#
loop_
_entity_poly.entity_id
_entity_poly.type
_entity_poly.pdbx_seq_one_letter_code
_entity_poly.pdbx_strand_id
1 'polypeptide(L)'
;MKPNFRISQNAVQPRAEEKLMAGTFAPASFRFTVRPHDIAGAVSQLGSNGREGCWIAFLFGTAKRSAMTDDQSLALQYSVIDGVVGLDWVLLGPRNVADASDLAHFARGLGYRVQQREMNSVGFLRVEDGDLAALGAAILEDLYGVTPQAELGLLIDGIVLSLGNRASL
;
A
#
# COMPACT_ATOMS: atom_id res chain seq x y z
N MET A 1 46.07 43.14 10.53
CA MET A 1 45.73 42.12 9.53
C MET A 1 45.50 40.78 10.22
N LYS A 2 44.26 40.29 10.20
CA LYS A 2 43.86 38.91 10.54
C LYS A 2 42.78 38.53 9.51
N PRO A 3 42.84 37.37 8.85
CA PRO A 3 41.80 36.95 7.92
C PRO A 3 40.61 36.37 8.70
N ASN A 4 39.41 36.89 8.45
CA ASN A 4 38.15 36.28 8.88
C ASN A 4 37.77 35.19 7.87
N PHE A 5 37.86 33.93 8.28
CA PHE A 5 37.21 32.82 7.60
C PHE A 5 35.73 32.77 8.02
N ARG A 6 34.81 32.92 7.06
CA ARG A 6 33.41 32.50 7.21
C ARG A 6 33.27 31.13 6.56
N ILE A 7 33.06 30.10 7.36
CA ILE A 7 32.61 28.78 6.89
C ILE A 7 31.10 28.89 6.65
N SER A 8 30.67 28.71 5.40
CA SER A 8 29.27 28.49 5.06
C SER A 8 28.85 27.12 5.61
N GLN A 9 27.95 27.10 6.59
CA GLN A 9 27.23 25.89 6.93
C GLN A 9 26.15 25.67 5.85
N ASN A 10 26.52 24.98 4.78
CA ASN A 10 25.53 24.27 3.97
C ASN A 10 25.00 23.14 4.85
N ALA A 11 23.88 23.37 5.51
CA ALA A 11 23.10 22.30 6.12
C ALA A 11 22.65 21.37 5.00
N VAL A 12 23.31 20.22 4.90
CA VAL A 12 22.88 19.09 4.08
C VAL A 12 21.49 18.70 4.61
N GLN A 13 20.44 18.95 3.83
CA GLN A 13 19.13 18.38 4.12
C GLN A 13 19.27 16.85 4.10
N PRO A 14 18.87 16.14 5.17
CA PRO A 14 18.87 14.69 5.13
C PRO A 14 17.92 14.20 4.03
N ARG A 15 18.39 13.21 3.25
CA ARG A 15 17.59 12.54 2.22
C ARG A 15 16.36 11.90 2.87
N ALA A 16 15.25 11.87 2.13
CA ALA A 16 13.94 11.36 2.56
C ALA A 16 13.96 9.94 3.17
N GLU A 17 15.04 9.18 2.97
CA GLU A 17 15.23 7.81 3.43
C GLU A 17 15.47 7.71 4.94
N GLU A 18 16.02 8.73 5.60
CA GLU A 18 16.28 8.69 7.05
C GLU A 18 15.00 8.90 7.89
N LYS A 19 13.91 9.37 7.27
CA LYS A 19 12.59 9.48 7.89
C LYS A 19 11.75 8.21 7.78
N LEU A 20 12.13 7.26 6.92
CA LEU A 20 11.36 6.02 6.74
C LEU A 20 11.51 5.07 7.94
N MET A 21 12.60 5.19 8.71
CA MET A 21 12.92 4.29 9.82
C MET A 21 12.49 4.80 11.21
N ALA A 22 11.97 6.03 11.29
CA ALA A 22 11.63 6.68 12.57
C ALA A 22 10.17 7.17 12.58
N GLY A 23 9.21 6.25 12.43
CA GLY A 23 7.83 6.39 12.90
C GLY A 23 7.06 7.67 12.53
N THR A 24 7.46 8.41 11.50
CA THR A 24 6.85 9.69 11.15
C THR A 24 6.58 9.73 9.66
N PHE A 25 5.40 9.25 9.28
CA PHE A 25 4.84 9.46 7.94
C PHE A 25 4.74 10.97 7.65
N ALA A 26 5.37 11.46 6.58
CA ALA A 26 5.06 12.74 5.92
C ALA A 26 5.50 12.64 4.44
N PRO A 27 4.76 13.16 3.44
CA PRO A 27 3.82 14.29 3.47
C PRO A 27 2.37 13.84 3.74
N ALA A 28 1.42 14.79 3.75
CA ALA A 28 0.01 14.63 4.08
C ALA A 28 -0.67 13.47 3.32
N SER A 29 -0.50 12.26 3.83
CA SER A 29 -1.27 11.10 3.43
C SER A 29 -2.64 11.33 4.04
N PHE A 30 -3.60 11.73 3.21
CA PHE A 30 -4.98 11.82 3.67
C PHE A 30 -5.42 10.42 4.08
N ARG A 31 -5.63 10.23 5.38
CA ARG A 31 -6.21 9.00 5.91
C ARG A 31 -7.72 9.15 5.81
N PHE A 32 -8.30 8.51 4.80
CA PHE A 32 -9.74 8.32 4.72
C PHE A 32 -10.10 6.98 5.36
N THR A 33 -11.33 6.90 5.88
CA THR A 33 -11.91 5.62 6.28
C THR A 33 -12.80 5.11 5.17
N VAL A 34 -12.55 3.89 4.71
CA VAL A 34 -13.34 3.19 3.69
C VAL A 34 -13.72 1.80 4.17
N ARG A 35 -14.48 1.06 3.37
CA ARG A 35 -14.89 -0.33 3.64
C ARG A 35 -14.50 -1.22 2.46
N PRO A 36 -14.44 -2.56 2.63
CA PRO A 36 -14.08 -3.47 1.55
C PRO A 36 -14.86 -3.28 0.24
N HIS A 37 -16.15 -2.92 0.30
CA HIS A 37 -16.95 -2.67 -0.91
C HIS A 37 -16.53 -1.41 -1.70
N ASP A 38 -15.75 -0.50 -1.09
CA ASP A 38 -15.24 0.70 -1.77
C ASP A 38 -14.01 0.39 -2.65
N ILE A 39 -13.39 -0.79 -2.51
CA ILE A 39 -12.15 -1.19 -3.21
C ILE A 39 -12.34 -1.13 -4.73
N ALA A 40 -13.42 -1.69 -5.25
CA ALA A 40 -13.67 -1.72 -6.69
C ALA A 40 -13.73 -0.30 -7.30
N GLY A 41 -14.41 0.63 -6.62
CA GLY A 41 -14.50 2.02 -7.06
C GLY A 41 -13.15 2.74 -7.02
N ALA A 42 -12.33 2.49 -6.01
CA ALA A 42 -11.00 3.09 -5.87
C ALA A 42 -10.00 2.52 -6.89
N VAL A 43 -9.99 1.21 -7.10
CA VAL A 43 -9.13 0.54 -8.11
C VAL A 43 -9.52 0.97 -9.53
N SER A 44 -10.83 1.07 -9.82
CA SER A 44 -11.31 1.57 -11.11
C SER A 44 -10.86 3.01 -11.38
N GLN A 45 -10.89 3.87 -10.37
CA GLN A 45 -10.39 5.24 -10.48
C GLN A 45 -8.87 5.29 -10.64
N LEU A 46 -8.12 4.44 -9.95
CA LEU A 46 -6.68 4.29 -10.18
C LEU A 46 -6.38 3.88 -11.62
N GLY A 47 -7.14 2.95 -12.20
CA GLY A 47 -6.97 2.54 -13.60
C GLY A 47 -7.35 3.59 -14.63
N SER A 48 -8.32 4.45 -14.31
CA SER A 48 -8.82 5.46 -15.26
C SER A 48 -8.03 6.78 -15.19
N ASN A 49 -7.57 7.15 -13.99
CA ASN A 49 -6.98 8.47 -13.71
C ASN A 49 -5.53 8.39 -13.21
N GLY A 50 -5.06 7.20 -12.86
CA GLY A 50 -3.69 6.99 -12.40
C GLY A 50 -2.69 7.20 -13.52
N ARG A 51 -1.53 7.72 -13.15
CA ARG A 51 -0.32 7.79 -13.99
C ARG A 51 0.78 6.98 -13.32
N GLU A 52 1.89 6.82 -14.03
CA GLU A 52 3.08 6.13 -13.49
C GLU A 52 3.43 6.60 -12.08
N GLY A 53 3.61 5.64 -11.17
CA GLY A 53 3.93 5.90 -9.76
C GLY A 53 2.74 6.29 -8.87
N CYS A 54 1.52 6.42 -9.40
CA CYS A 54 0.32 6.55 -8.57
C CYS A 54 0.04 5.26 -7.82
N TRP A 55 -0.46 5.37 -6.58
CA TRP A 55 -0.84 4.20 -5.79
C TRP A 55 -1.94 4.51 -4.77
N ILE A 56 -2.62 3.45 -4.35
CA ILE A 56 -3.55 3.44 -3.22
C ILE A 56 -3.21 2.26 -2.31
N ALA A 57 -3.35 2.41 -1.00
CA ALA A 57 -3.18 1.32 -0.05
C ALA A 57 -4.32 1.28 0.97
N PHE A 58 -4.90 0.11 1.14
CA PHE A 58 -5.90 -0.17 2.17
C PHE A 58 -5.20 -0.76 3.38
N LEU A 59 -5.23 -0.04 4.50
CA LEU A 59 -4.70 -0.45 5.79
C LEU A 59 -5.77 -1.18 6.58
N PHE A 60 -5.46 -2.38 7.08
CA PHE A 60 -6.40 -3.20 7.81
C PHE A 60 -5.72 -3.99 8.93
N GLY A 61 -6.49 -4.31 9.97
CA GLY A 61 -6.10 -5.27 11.00
C GLY A 61 -6.68 -6.65 10.73
N THR A 62 -6.10 -7.67 11.35
CA THR A 62 -6.61 -9.04 11.29
C THR A 62 -6.33 -9.79 12.58
N ALA A 63 -7.25 -10.65 12.99
CA ALA A 63 -7.10 -11.54 14.13
C ALA A 63 -6.20 -12.76 13.85
N LYS A 64 -5.88 -13.05 12.56
CA LYS A 64 -4.87 -14.06 12.19
C LYS A 64 -3.58 -13.70 12.94
N ARG A 65 -2.80 -14.70 13.37
CA ARG A 65 -1.42 -14.49 13.84
C ARG A 65 -0.50 -15.22 12.91
N SER A 66 0.26 -14.48 12.11
CA SER A 66 1.14 -15.02 11.06
C SER A 66 2.61 -14.67 11.25
N ALA A 67 2.92 -13.73 12.14
CA ALA A 67 4.27 -13.37 12.52
C ALA A 67 4.35 -13.06 14.02
N MET A 68 5.53 -13.29 14.60
CA MET A 68 5.89 -12.86 15.96
C MET A 68 6.24 -11.36 15.94
N THR A 69 5.26 -10.52 15.64
CA THR A 69 5.40 -9.06 15.59
C THR A 69 4.20 -8.40 16.25
N ASP A 70 4.44 -7.23 16.85
CA ASP A 70 3.39 -6.36 17.38
C ASP A 70 2.68 -5.55 16.26
N ASP A 71 3.10 -5.69 14.99
CA ASP A 71 2.48 -5.03 13.84
C ASP A 71 1.01 -5.46 13.69
N GLN A 72 0.11 -4.56 14.09
CA GLN A 72 -1.34 -4.79 14.04
C GLN A 72 -1.95 -4.51 12.66
N SER A 73 -1.20 -3.90 11.73
CA SER A 73 -1.75 -3.42 10.47
C SER A 73 -0.98 -3.98 9.26
N LEU A 74 -1.74 -4.44 8.28
CA LEU A 74 -1.29 -4.83 6.95
C LEU A 74 -1.73 -3.76 5.95
N ALA A 75 -1.01 -3.70 4.82
CA ALA A 75 -1.37 -2.86 3.70
C ALA A 75 -1.61 -3.72 2.45
N LEU A 76 -2.79 -3.59 1.86
CA LEU A 76 -3.10 -4.10 0.52
C LEU A 76 -2.96 -2.94 -0.45
N GLN A 77 -1.95 -2.97 -1.31
CA GLN A 77 -1.62 -1.87 -2.21
C GLN A 77 -2.02 -2.17 -3.65
N TYR A 78 -2.36 -1.11 -4.38
CA TYR A 78 -2.44 -1.10 -5.83
C TYR A 78 -1.60 0.04 -6.38
N SER A 79 -0.88 -0.19 -7.47
CA SER A 79 -0.03 0.83 -8.10
C SER A 79 -0.02 0.74 -9.62
N VAL A 80 0.31 1.87 -10.25
CA VAL A 80 0.58 1.97 -11.69
C VAL A 80 2.09 1.83 -11.91
N ILE A 81 2.50 0.73 -12.54
CA ILE A 81 3.88 0.46 -12.94
C ILE A 81 3.88 0.11 -14.43
N ASP A 82 4.74 0.76 -15.21
CA ASP A 82 4.80 0.66 -16.67
C ASP A 82 3.43 0.91 -17.34
N GLY A 83 2.66 1.86 -16.77
CA GLY A 83 1.30 2.17 -17.22
C GLY A 83 0.23 1.10 -16.91
N VAL A 84 0.58 0.05 -16.16
CA VAL A 84 -0.33 -1.04 -15.80
C VAL A 84 -0.71 -0.96 -14.33
N VAL A 85 -2.00 -1.03 -14.01
CA VAL A 85 -2.46 -1.21 -12.62
C VAL A 85 -2.18 -2.63 -12.19
N GLY A 86 -1.59 -2.79 -11.00
CA GLY A 86 -1.42 -4.08 -10.38
C GLY A 86 -1.70 -4.03 -8.89
N LEU A 87 -2.03 -5.19 -8.32
CA LEU A 87 -2.08 -5.41 -6.88
C LEU A 87 -0.69 -5.76 -6.39
N ASP A 88 -0.20 -5.04 -5.39
CA ASP A 88 1.12 -5.25 -4.79
C ASP A 88 1.02 -5.71 -3.33
N TRP A 89 1.71 -6.80 -3.02
CA TRP A 89 2.01 -7.21 -1.65
C TRP A 89 3.47 -6.86 -1.34
N VAL A 90 3.66 -5.70 -0.71
CA VAL A 90 5.00 -5.14 -0.43
C VAL A 90 5.67 -5.88 0.73
N LEU A 91 6.84 -6.47 0.49
CA LEU A 91 7.59 -7.29 1.45
C LEU A 91 8.50 -6.43 2.35
N LEU A 92 7.91 -5.43 3.02
CA LEU A 92 8.64 -4.50 3.89
C LEU A 92 8.47 -4.86 5.38
N GLY A 93 7.23 -5.07 5.81
CA GLY A 93 6.92 -5.41 7.20
C GLY A 93 7.19 -6.89 7.51
N PRO A 94 7.63 -7.25 8.73
CA PRO A 94 7.80 -8.65 9.16
C PRO A 94 6.59 -9.53 8.84
N ARG A 95 5.40 -8.97 9.00
CA ARG A 95 4.16 -9.68 8.71
C ARG A 95 3.93 -9.92 7.21
N ASN A 96 4.13 -8.91 6.36
CA ASN A 96 4.04 -9.07 4.91
C ASN A 96 5.04 -10.12 4.40
N VAL A 97 6.25 -10.13 4.95
CA VAL A 97 7.27 -11.14 4.63
C VAL A 97 6.82 -12.53 5.04
N ALA A 98 6.29 -12.70 6.25
CA ALA A 98 5.81 -13.99 6.76
C ALA A 98 4.63 -14.53 5.94
N ASP A 99 3.70 -13.67 5.54
CA ASP A 99 2.49 -14.04 4.80
C ASP A 99 2.69 -14.15 3.28
N ALA A 100 3.89 -13.87 2.76
CA ALA A 100 4.15 -13.82 1.32
C ALA A 100 3.80 -15.13 0.60
N SER A 101 4.17 -16.27 1.18
CA SER A 101 3.88 -17.58 0.60
C SER A 101 2.39 -17.89 0.61
N ASP A 102 1.71 -17.65 1.74
CA ASP A 102 0.26 -17.89 1.88
C ASP A 102 -0.52 -17.06 0.85
N LEU A 103 -0.19 -15.77 0.72
CA LEU A 103 -0.85 -14.89 -0.24
C LEU A 103 -0.60 -15.33 -1.69
N ALA A 104 0.63 -15.73 -2.02
CA ALA A 104 0.96 -16.22 -3.35
C ALA A 104 0.19 -17.52 -3.68
N HIS A 105 0.08 -18.45 -2.72
CA HIS A 105 -0.69 -19.68 -2.88
C HIS A 105 -2.18 -19.39 -3.02
N PHE A 106 -2.73 -18.51 -2.19
CA PHE A 106 -4.12 -18.10 -2.23
C PHE A 106 -4.49 -17.50 -3.61
N ALA A 107 -3.75 -16.50 -4.06
CA ALA A 107 -4.02 -15.85 -5.36
C ALA A 107 -3.88 -16.83 -6.54
N ARG A 108 -2.87 -17.71 -6.52
CA ARG A 108 -2.73 -18.76 -7.55
C ARG A 108 -3.88 -19.78 -7.51
N GLY A 109 -4.38 -20.12 -6.33
CA GLY A 109 -5.55 -20.99 -6.16
C GLY A 109 -6.82 -20.42 -6.78
N LEU A 110 -6.92 -19.08 -6.85
CA LEU A 110 -7.97 -18.36 -7.55
C LEU A 110 -7.68 -18.13 -9.05
N GLY A 111 -6.57 -18.66 -9.56
CA GLY A 111 -6.21 -18.59 -10.99
C GLY A 111 -5.37 -17.37 -11.39
N TYR A 112 -4.94 -16.53 -10.45
CA TYR A 112 -4.14 -15.33 -10.75
C TYR A 112 -2.65 -15.65 -10.91
N ARG A 113 -1.97 -14.90 -11.79
CA ARG A 113 -0.53 -15.01 -11.97
C ARG A 113 0.22 -14.07 -11.02
N VAL A 114 0.80 -14.64 -9.97
CA VAL A 114 1.65 -13.90 -9.02
C VAL A 114 3.10 -13.86 -9.48
N GLN A 115 3.65 -12.66 -9.66
CA GLN A 115 5.05 -12.39 -10.00
C GLN A 115 5.77 -11.80 -8.79
N GLN A 116 7.06 -12.11 -8.62
CA GLN A 116 7.91 -11.39 -7.67
C GLN A 116 8.65 -10.28 -8.42
N ARG A 117 8.68 -9.08 -7.85
CA ARG A 117 9.40 -7.91 -8.37
C ARG A 117 10.17 -7.23 -7.25
N GLU A 118 11.07 -6.34 -7.63
CA GLU A 118 11.83 -5.49 -6.73
C GLU A 118 11.85 -4.07 -7.29
N MET A 119 11.65 -3.08 -6.42
CA MET A 119 11.78 -1.67 -6.75
C MET A 119 12.39 -0.94 -5.55
N ASN A 120 13.41 -0.13 -5.79
CA ASN A 120 14.15 0.58 -4.73
C ASN A 120 14.63 -0.35 -3.60
N SER A 121 15.14 -1.54 -3.97
CA SER A 121 15.60 -2.57 -3.03
C SER A 121 14.52 -3.12 -2.08
N VAL A 122 13.23 -2.87 -2.38
CA VAL A 122 12.09 -3.46 -1.68
C VAL A 122 11.44 -4.49 -2.60
N GLY A 123 11.39 -5.73 -2.13
CA GLY A 123 10.71 -6.82 -2.83
C GLY A 123 9.19 -6.72 -2.67
N PHE A 124 8.44 -7.17 -3.66
CA PHE A 124 6.98 -7.26 -3.60
C PHE A 124 6.45 -8.37 -4.51
N LEU A 125 5.27 -8.90 -4.17
CA LEU A 125 4.51 -9.75 -5.06
C LEU A 125 3.53 -8.88 -5.85
N ARG A 126 3.38 -9.14 -7.15
CA ARG A 126 2.52 -8.38 -8.04
C ARG A 126 1.59 -9.29 -8.83
N VAL A 127 0.34 -8.85 -8.97
CA VAL A 127 -0.66 -9.40 -9.88
C VAL A 127 -1.16 -8.28 -10.80
N GLU A 128 -1.20 -8.53 -12.11
CA GLU A 128 -1.56 -7.51 -13.13
C GLU A 128 -2.77 -7.93 -13.97
N ASP A 129 -3.17 -9.21 -13.88
CA ASP A 129 -4.22 -9.82 -14.68
C ASP A 129 -5.50 -10.10 -13.87
N GLY A 130 -6.61 -10.27 -14.58
CA GLY A 130 -7.91 -10.58 -14.00
C GLY A 130 -8.59 -9.41 -13.28
N ASP A 131 -9.52 -9.73 -12.39
CA ASP A 131 -10.23 -8.74 -11.58
C ASP A 131 -9.47 -8.45 -10.28
N LEU A 132 -8.57 -7.47 -10.33
CA LEU A 132 -7.72 -7.09 -9.19
C LEU A 132 -8.52 -6.60 -7.97
N ALA A 133 -9.71 -6.02 -8.19
CA ALA A 133 -10.57 -5.57 -7.10
C ALA A 133 -11.21 -6.78 -6.40
N ALA A 134 -11.71 -7.74 -7.17
CA ALA A 134 -12.23 -9.00 -6.62
C ALA A 134 -11.14 -9.79 -5.88
N LEU A 135 -9.91 -9.85 -6.41
CA LEU A 135 -8.78 -10.48 -5.72
C LEU A 135 -8.49 -9.79 -4.38
N GLY A 136 -8.46 -8.46 -4.34
CA GLY A 136 -8.23 -7.73 -3.10
C GLY A 136 -9.31 -7.95 -2.05
N ALA A 137 -10.58 -7.94 -2.47
CA ALA A 137 -11.70 -8.25 -1.58
C ALA A 137 -11.59 -9.68 -1.01
N ALA A 138 -11.27 -10.67 -1.85
CA ALA A 138 -11.06 -12.04 -1.43
C ALA A 138 -9.85 -12.20 -0.48
N ILE A 139 -8.76 -11.45 -0.69
CA ILE A 139 -7.63 -11.43 0.26
C ILE A 139 -8.09 -10.91 1.62
N LEU A 140 -8.84 -9.80 1.66
CA LEU A 140 -9.33 -9.25 2.92
C LEU A 140 -10.27 -10.23 3.63
N GLU A 141 -11.28 -10.73 2.94
CA GLU A 141 -12.34 -11.55 3.52
C GLU A 141 -11.87 -12.98 3.80
N ASP A 142 -11.42 -13.70 2.78
CA ASP A 142 -11.17 -15.13 2.87
C ASP A 142 -9.81 -15.45 3.50
N LEU A 143 -8.76 -14.69 3.17
CA LEU A 143 -7.42 -14.94 3.69
C LEU A 143 -7.21 -14.32 5.08
N TYR A 144 -7.83 -13.17 5.36
CA TYR A 144 -7.60 -12.41 6.59
C TYR A 144 -8.83 -12.23 7.49
N GLY A 145 -10.02 -12.69 7.08
CA GLY A 145 -11.23 -12.63 7.90
C GLY A 145 -11.75 -11.21 8.16
N VAL A 146 -11.39 -10.24 7.30
CA VAL A 146 -11.85 -8.86 7.40
C VAL A 146 -13.30 -8.81 6.92
N THR A 147 -14.20 -8.34 7.78
CA THR A 147 -15.64 -8.31 7.46
C THR A 147 -15.97 -7.20 6.46
N PRO A 148 -17.04 -7.34 5.65
CA PRO A 148 -17.45 -6.31 4.68
C PRO A 148 -17.81 -4.94 5.29
N GLN A 149 -18.03 -4.88 6.61
CA GLN A 149 -18.34 -3.66 7.37
C GLN A 149 -17.12 -3.09 8.08
N ALA A 150 -15.99 -3.81 8.10
CA ALA A 150 -14.77 -3.35 8.75
C ALA A 150 -14.29 -2.02 8.16
N GLU A 151 -13.80 -1.16 9.03
CA GLU A 151 -13.17 0.10 8.63
C GLU A 151 -11.74 -0.18 8.17
N LEU A 152 -11.43 0.29 6.98
CA LEU A 152 -10.09 0.26 6.39
C LEU A 152 -9.55 1.70 6.39
N GLY A 153 -8.29 1.85 6.77
CA GLY A 153 -7.57 3.09 6.46
C GLY A 153 -7.27 3.12 4.97
N LEU A 154 -7.36 4.29 4.35
CA LEU A 154 -6.97 4.48 2.96
C LEU A 154 -5.83 5.50 2.89
N LEU A 155 -4.73 5.10 2.27
CA LEU A 155 -3.62 5.96 1.86
C LEU A 155 -3.64 6.08 0.34
N ILE A 156 -3.35 7.27 -0.16
CA ILE A 156 -3.40 7.59 -1.59
C ILE A 156 -2.22 8.50 -1.91
N ASP A 157 -1.60 8.29 -3.07
CA ASP A 157 -0.64 9.21 -3.63
C ASP A 157 -0.81 9.35 -5.14
N GLY A 158 -0.60 10.57 -5.64
CA GLY A 158 -0.63 10.89 -7.05
C GLY A 158 -2.01 10.90 -7.73
N ILE A 159 -3.11 10.59 -7.04
CA ILE A 159 -4.48 10.56 -7.60
C ILE A 159 -5.51 11.23 -6.67
N VAL A 160 -6.56 11.81 -7.27
CA VAL A 160 -7.77 12.28 -6.56
C VAL A 160 -8.85 11.21 -6.67
N LEU A 161 -9.36 10.73 -5.54
CA LEU A 161 -10.49 9.80 -5.50
C LEU A 161 -11.81 10.53 -5.20
N SER A 162 -12.84 10.18 -5.96
CA SER A 162 -14.24 10.47 -5.68
C SER A 162 -14.88 9.22 -5.06
N LEU A 163 -14.88 9.16 -3.74
CA LEU A 163 -15.67 8.17 -3.00
C LEU A 163 -17.09 8.74 -2.91
N GLY A 164 -18.06 8.09 -3.53
CA GLY A 164 -19.44 8.60 -3.63
C GLY A 164 -19.97 9.09 -2.27
N ASN A 165 -20.65 10.25 -2.25
CA ASN A 165 -21.13 10.94 -1.05
C ASN A 165 -21.73 9.96 -0.02
N ARG A 166 -20.96 9.64 1.03
CA ARG A 166 -21.56 9.17 2.27
C ARG A 166 -22.03 10.40 3.03
N ALA A 167 -23.28 10.80 2.80
CA ALA A 167 -24.01 11.57 3.78
C ALA A 167 -23.94 10.77 5.09
N SER A 168 -23.22 11.30 6.07
CA SER A 168 -23.28 10.79 7.43
C SER A 168 -24.72 11.01 7.89
N LEU A 169 -25.46 9.93 8.16
CA LEU A 169 -26.71 9.96 8.92
C LEU A 169 -26.38 9.80 10.40
#